data_AF-A0A1G1FVE7-F1
#
_entry.id   AF-A0A1G1FVE7-F1
#
_cell.length_a   1.000
_cell.length_b   1.000
_cell.length_c   1.000
_cell.angle_alpha   90.00
_cell.angle_beta   90.00
_cell.angle_gamma   90.00
#
_symmetry.space_group_name_H-M   'P 1'
#
loop_
_entity.id
_entity.type
_entity.pdbx_description
1 polymer ?
#
loop_
_entity_poly.entity_id
_entity_poly.type
_entity_poly.pdbx_seq_one_letter_code
_entity_poly.pdbx_strand_id
1 'polypeptide(L)'
;METNLLDRMLNAYQESKTAINIQLQNKVRVSGRIMAFDSYIIVMEGQKREIVYRHAVASITAIQQEEPKRTAVPSRPVAARSVRTPNPKSRPSQPQPSFPASSSESSLNNSMKEGLLKWMQEQKAAK
;
A
#
# COMPACT_ATOMS: atom_id res chain seq x y z
N MET A 1 -25.71 -2.68 -31.97
CA MET A 1 -25.48 -1.64 -30.95
C MET A 1 -24.05 -1.81 -30.48
N GLU A 2 -23.23 -0.79 -30.67
CA GLU A 2 -21.83 -0.82 -30.24
C GLU A 2 -21.79 -0.77 -28.71
N THR A 3 -21.39 -1.88 -28.09
CA THR A 3 -21.24 -1.95 -26.63
C THR A 3 -20.05 -1.11 -26.22
N ASN A 4 -20.33 0.03 -25.60
CA ASN A 4 -19.34 0.98 -25.09
C ASN A 4 -18.30 0.26 -24.20
N LEU A 5 -17.02 0.60 -24.33
CA LEU A 5 -15.92 -0.01 -23.55
C LEU A 5 -16.18 0.06 -22.04
N LEU A 6 -16.70 1.18 -21.56
CA LEU A 6 -16.99 1.39 -20.14
C LEU A 6 -18.13 0.47 -19.68
N ASP A 7 -19.20 0.33 -20.46
CA ASP A 7 -20.31 -0.57 -20.12
C ASP A 7 -19.84 -2.03 -20.09
N ARG A 8 -18.98 -2.43 -21.03
CA ARG A 8 -18.38 -3.78 -21.04
C ARG A 8 -17.51 -4.01 -19.80
N MET A 9 -16.74 -3.00 -19.39
CA MET A 9 -15.91 -3.06 -18.19
C MET A 9 -16.75 -3.12 -16.91
N LEU A 10 -17.82 -2.32 -16.80
CA LEU A 10 -18.74 -2.34 -15.66
C LEU A 10 -19.46 -3.69 -15.55
N ASN A 11 -19.90 -4.27 -16.68
CA ASN A 11 -20.46 -5.62 -16.71
C ASN A 11 -19.47 -6.66 -16.18
N ALA A 12 -18.22 -6.62 -16.64
CA ALA A 12 -17.20 -7.56 -16.18
C ALA A 12 -16.97 -7.46 -14.66
N TYR A 13 -16.96 -6.24 -14.09
CA TYR A 13 -16.84 -6.03 -12.65
C TYR A 13 -18.07 -6.44 -11.86
N GLN A 14 -19.28 -6.24 -12.40
CA GLN A 14 -20.54 -6.65 -11.78
C GLN A 14 -20.65 -8.19 -11.74
N GLU A 15 -20.36 -8.87 -12.84
CA GLU A 15 -20.43 -10.33 -12.96
C GLU A 15 -19.40 -11.03 -12.06
N SER A 16 -18.15 -10.55 -12.05
CA SER A 16 -17.09 -11.06 -11.18
C SER A 16 -17.27 -10.69 -9.71
N LYS A 17 -18.21 -9.80 -9.38
CA LYS A 17 -18.40 -9.22 -8.04
C LYS A 17 -17.10 -8.66 -7.46
N THR A 18 -16.25 -8.11 -8.34
CA THR A 18 -14.94 -7.57 -7.97
C THR A 18 -15.13 -6.31 -7.13
N ALA A 19 -14.41 -6.22 -6.01
CA ALA A 19 -14.35 -4.99 -5.24
C ALA A 19 -13.60 -3.93 -6.04
N ILE A 20 -14.19 -2.76 -6.21
CA ILE A 20 -13.62 -1.63 -6.96
C ILE A 20 -13.60 -0.38 -6.10
N ASN A 21 -12.75 0.56 -6.51
CA ASN A 21 -12.68 1.91 -6.00
C ASN A 21 -13.01 2.88 -7.13
N ILE A 22 -14.02 3.72 -6.94
CA ILE A 22 -14.38 4.80 -7.84
C ILE A 22 -13.89 6.10 -7.23
N GLN A 23 -13.00 6.79 -7.93
CA GLN A 23 -12.61 8.16 -7.58
C GLN A 23 -13.49 9.14 -8.33
N LEU A 24 -14.05 10.10 -7.60
CA LEU A 24 -14.88 11.16 -8.17
C LEU A 24 -14.01 12.38 -8.56
N GLN A 25 -14.56 13.28 -9.37
CA GLN A 25 -13.90 14.52 -9.81
C GLN A 25 -13.45 15.40 -8.63
N ASN A 26 -14.25 15.44 -7.57
CA ASN A 26 -13.93 16.13 -6.31
C ASN A 26 -12.93 15.36 -5.41
N LYS A 27 -12.31 14.29 -5.93
CA LYS A 27 -11.35 13.41 -5.26
C LYS A 27 -11.89 12.53 -4.12
N VAL A 28 -13.20 12.56 -3.84
CA VAL A 28 -13.84 11.58 -2.95
C VAL A 28 -13.75 10.18 -3.56
N ARG A 29 -13.62 9.16 -2.71
CA ARG A 29 -13.54 7.75 -3.12
C ARG A 29 -14.74 6.97 -2.61
N VAL A 30 -15.39 6.25 -3.51
CA VAL A 30 -16.46 5.30 -3.20
C VAL A 30 -15.91 3.90 -3.41
N SER A 31 -15.90 3.08 -2.36
CA SER A 31 -15.34 1.72 -2.39
C SER A 31 -16.43 0.70 -2.15
N GLY A 32 -16.44 -0.37 -2.94
CA GLY A 32 -17.46 -1.40 -2.85
C GLY A 32 -17.55 -2.24 -4.12
N ARG A 33 -18.67 -2.94 -4.29
CA ARG A 33 -18.96 -3.73 -5.49
C ARG A 33 -20.08 -3.08 -6.29
N ILE A 34 -20.08 -3.28 -7.60
CA ILE A 34 -21.16 -2.81 -8.47
C ILE A 34 -22.36 -3.75 -8.30
N MET A 35 -23.51 -3.17 -7.96
CA MET A 35 -24.79 -3.89 -7.88
C MET A 35 -25.55 -3.85 -9.19
N ALA A 36 -25.64 -2.65 -9.77
CA ALA A 36 -26.34 -2.37 -11.02
C ALA A 36 -25.79 -1.08 -11.62
N PHE A 37 -26.00 -0.87 -12.91
CA PHE A 37 -25.71 0.40 -13.57
C PHE A 37 -26.66 0.58 -14.75
N ASP A 38 -26.85 1.84 -15.13
CA ASP A 38 -27.52 2.21 -16.38
C ASP A 38 -26.65 3.19 -17.15
N SER A 39 -27.23 3.89 -18.13
CA SER A 39 -26.54 4.90 -18.94
C SER A 39 -26.02 6.12 -18.17
N TYR A 40 -26.49 6.40 -16.95
CA TYR A 40 -26.22 7.62 -16.19
C TYR A 40 -25.68 7.39 -14.78
N ILE A 41 -26.03 6.28 -14.14
CA ILE A 41 -25.70 5.98 -12.74
C ILE A 41 -25.05 4.60 -12.60
N ILE A 42 -24.29 4.47 -11.51
CA ILE A 42 -23.69 3.23 -11.04
C ILE A 42 -24.12 3.06 -9.58
N VAL A 43 -24.76 1.94 -9.27
CA VAL A 43 -25.16 1.59 -7.91
C VAL A 43 -24.05 0.75 -7.28
N MET A 44 -23.50 1.24 -6.19
CA MET A 44 -22.43 0.60 -5.44
C MET A 44 -22.90 0.12 -4.07
N GLU A 45 -22.40 -1.04 -3.66
CA GLU A 45 -22.60 -1.61 -2.33
C GLU A 45 -21.25 -1.77 -1.63
N GLY A 46 -21.05 -0.97 -0.57
CA GLY A 46 -19.90 -1.02 0.33
C GLY A 46 -20.38 -1.14 1.78
N GLN A 47 -19.97 -0.19 2.63
CA GLN A 47 -20.51 -0.06 4.00
C GLN A 47 -21.98 0.37 4.01
N LYS A 48 -22.35 1.20 3.04
CA LYS A 48 -23.73 1.62 2.74
C LYS A 48 -23.94 1.50 1.24
N ARG A 49 -25.20 1.54 0.79
CA ARG A 49 -25.51 1.62 -0.64
C ARG A 49 -25.45 3.07 -1.11
N GLU A 50 -24.73 3.31 -2.19
CA GLU A 50 -24.55 4.63 -2.77
C GLU A 50 -24.83 4.59 -4.27
N ILE A 51 -25.38 5.68 -4.79
CA ILE A 51 -25.58 5.89 -6.21
C ILE A 51 -24.53 6.90 -6.67
N VAL A 52 -23.75 6.53 -7.69
CA VAL A 52 -22.71 7.36 -8.28
C VAL A 52 -23.14 7.78 -9.67
N TYR A 53 -23.24 9.09 -9.92
CA TYR A 53 -23.49 9.59 -11.27
C TYR A 53 -22.23 9.50 -12.13
N ARG A 54 -22.35 8.97 -13.35
CA ARG A 54 -21.24 8.78 -14.29
C ARG A 54 -20.48 10.07 -14.59
N HIS A 55 -21.17 11.22 -14.67
CA HIS A 55 -20.52 12.51 -14.95
C HIS A 55 -19.54 12.94 -13.85
N ALA A 56 -19.69 12.42 -12.63
CA ALA A 56 -18.84 12.73 -11.50
C ALA A 56 -17.66 11.76 -11.36
N VAL A 57 -17.60 10.69 -12.15
CA VAL A 57 -16.54 9.68 -12.08
C VAL A 57 -15.28 10.19 -12.79
N ALA A 58 -14.14 10.14 -12.10
CA ALA A 58 -12.83 10.47 -12.64
C ALA A 58 -12.00 9.22 -12.96
N SER A 59 -12.06 8.18 -12.13
CA SER A 59 -11.39 6.91 -12.39
C SER A 59 -12.08 5.74 -11.69
N ILE A 60 -11.86 4.53 -12.21
CA ILE A 60 -12.32 3.27 -11.66
C ILE A 60 -11.10 2.35 -11.56
N THR A 61 -10.88 1.72 -10.41
CA THR A 61 -9.74 0.82 -10.19
C THR A 61 -10.20 -0.42 -9.43
N ALA A 62 -9.80 -1.61 -9.88
CA ALA A 62 -10.07 -2.84 -9.16
C ALA A 62 -9.19 -2.93 -7.90
N ILE A 63 -9.80 -3.34 -6.79
CA ILE A 63 -9.09 -3.67 -5.56
C ILE A 63 -8.67 -5.14 -5.70
N GLN A 64 -7.54 -5.36 -6.37
CA GLN A 64 -6.90 -6.67 -6.32
C GLN A 64 -6.35 -6.84 -4.90
N GLN A 65 -6.88 -7.81 -4.15
CA GLN A 65 -6.21 -8.25 -2.94
C GLN A 65 -4.85 -8.80 -3.38
N GLU A 66 -3.77 -8.10 -3.06
CA GLU A 66 -2.46 -8.72 -3.00
C GLU A 66 -2.60 -9.92 -2.06
N GLU A 67 -2.55 -11.13 -2.60
CA GLU A 67 -2.41 -12.31 -1.76
C GLU A 67 -1.15 -12.05 -0.91
N PRO A 68 -1.24 -12.07 0.44
CA PRO A 68 -0.03 -12.01 1.25
C PRO A 68 0.71 -13.31 0.91
N LYS A 69 1.69 -13.20 0.01
CA LYS A 69 2.58 -14.28 -0.43
C LYS A 69 3.15 -14.90 0.84
N ARG A 70 2.48 -15.94 1.33
CA ARG A 70 2.91 -16.68 2.51
C ARG A 70 4.34 -17.10 2.23
N THR A 71 5.24 -16.62 3.07
CA THR A 71 6.62 -17.05 3.14
C THR A 71 6.61 -18.58 3.21
N ALA A 72 6.93 -19.24 2.10
CA ALA A 72 7.18 -20.65 2.09
C ALA A 72 8.45 -20.88 2.92
N VAL A 73 8.26 -21.28 4.17
CA VAL A 73 9.34 -21.71 5.05
C VAL A 73 9.97 -22.94 4.38
N PRO A 74 11.26 -22.94 4.00
CA PRO A 74 11.89 -24.16 3.52
C PRO A 74 11.96 -25.14 4.68
N SER A 75 11.24 -26.24 4.58
CA SER A 75 11.34 -27.40 5.46
C SER A 75 12.77 -27.93 5.42
N ARG A 76 13.55 -27.56 6.44
CA ARG A 76 14.90 -28.05 6.69
C ARG A 76 14.84 -29.52 7.10
N PRO A 77 15.42 -30.47 6.36
CA PRO A 77 15.52 -31.84 6.81
C PRO A 77 16.45 -31.90 8.03
N VAL A 78 16.00 -32.63 9.06
CA VAL A 78 16.78 -32.92 10.26
C VAL A 78 17.94 -33.84 9.85
N ALA A 79 19.10 -33.25 9.56
CA ALA A 79 20.35 -33.98 9.37
C ALA A 79 20.99 -34.23 10.73
N ALA A 80 21.21 -35.51 11.01
CA ALA A 80 21.86 -36.05 12.19
C ALA A 80 23.24 -35.44 12.44
N ARG A 81 23.54 -35.21 13.72
CA ARG A 81 24.78 -34.63 14.24
C ARG A 81 25.81 -35.73 14.51
N SER A 82 26.98 -35.66 13.88
CA SER A 82 28.26 -36.24 14.34
C SER A 82 29.41 -35.58 13.55
N VAL A 83 30.07 -34.53 14.05
CA VAL A 83 31.26 -34.51 14.93
C VAL A 83 32.61 -34.87 14.23
N ARG A 84 33.51 -33.86 14.22
CA ARG A 84 35.01 -33.83 14.22
C ARG A 84 35.82 -33.44 12.94
N THR A 85 36.78 -32.54 13.23
CA THR A 85 37.80 -31.71 12.52
C THR A 85 39.04 -32.47 11.96
N PRO A 86 40.13 -31.87 11.36
CA PRO A 86 40.54 -30.45 11.16
C PRO A 86 41.14 -30.00 9.76
N ASN A 87 41.33 -28.66 9.63
CA ASN A 87 42.07 -27.72 8.71
C ASN A 87 43.35 -28.23 7.94
N PRO A 88 43.97 -27.59 6.87
CA PRO A 88 44.19 -26.12 6.67
C PRO A 88 44.39 -25.45 5.25
N LYS A 89 44.31 -24.10 5.24
CA LYS A 89 44.90 -23.07 4.30
C LYS A 89 44.29 -22.97 2.86
N SER A 90 43.90 -21.80 2.31
CA SER A 90 44.67 -20.55 2.12
C SER A 90 43.85 -19.30 1.68
N ARG A 91 44.04 -18.16 2.40
CA ARG A 91 44.27 -16.74 1.97
C ARG A 91 43.21 -15.95 1.12
N PRO A 92 43.23 -14.58 1.12
CA PRO A 92 43.08 -13.57 2.18
C PRO A 92 41.86 -12.62 2.02
N SER A 93 41.69 -11.79 3.04
CA SER A 93 40.76 -10.68 3.29
C SER A 93 40.80 -9.49 2.32
N GLN A 94 39.61 -8.96 2.02
CA GLN A 94 39.38 -7.55 1.65
C GLN A 94 38.43 -6.90 2.68
N PRO A 95 38.72 -5.72 3.23
CA PRO A 95 37.99 -5.16 4.37
C PRO A 95 36.66 -4.49 3.97
N GLN A 96 35.58 -4.81 4.68
CA GLN A 96 34.41 -3.93 4.76
C GLN A 96 34.59 -2.93 5.92
N PRO A 97 34.34 -1.62 5.71
CA PRO A 97 34.35 -0.65 6.79
C PRO A 97 33.17 -0.88 7.74
N SER A 98 33.46 -0.94 9.03
CA SER A 98 32.49 -0.94 10.11
C SER A 98 31.90 0.46 10.28
N PHE A 99 30.57 0.55 10.39
CA PHE A 99 29.92 1.63 11.12
C PHE A 99 29.07 1.03 12.25
N PRO A 100 29.16 1.60 13.47
CA PRO A 100 28.65 0.99 14.67
C PRO A 100 27.12 1.06 14.76
N ALA A 101 26.53 0.01 15.31
CA ALA A 101 25.19 0.08 15.87
C ALA A 101 25.16 1.12 17.00
N SER A 102 24.35 2.17 16.85
CA SER A 102 23.92 3.02 17.95
C SER A 102 22.53 3.55 17.67
N SER A 103 21.56 2.95 18.35
CA SER A 103 20.52 3.64 19.12
C SER A 103 20.24 5.11 18.76
N SER A 104 19.07 5.39 18.20
CA SER A 104 18.18 6.51 18.60
C SER A 104 17.08 6.79 17.55
N GLU A 105 16.01 5.99 17.58
CA GLU A 105 14.73 6.32 16.91
C GLU A 105 13.98 7.50 17.57
N SER A 106 14.66 8.32 18.36
CA SER A 106 14.09 9.49 19.06
C SER A 106 14.43 10.83 18.38
N SER A 107 15.23 10.84 17.32
CA SER A 107 15.78 12.08 16.73
C SER A 107 14.80 12.82 15.80
N LEU A 108 13.87 12.11 15.15
CA LEU A 108 12.91 12.73 14.23
C LEU A 108 11.86 13.59 14.96
N ASN A 109 11.51 13.21 16.19
CA ASN A 109 10.50 13.92 16.98
C ASN A 109 11.03 15.22 17.61
N ASN A 110 12.35 15.40 17.70
CA ASN A 110 12.96 16.62 18.24
C ASN A 110 13.03 17.74 17.20
N SER A 111 13.31 17.41 15.94
CA SER A 111 13.45 18.41 14.87
C SER A 111 12.15 19.21 14.60
N MET A 112 10.98 18.56 14.63
CA MET A 112 9.70 19.25 14.47
C MET A 112 9.35 20.15 15.66
N LYS A 113 9.72 19.75 16.88
CA LYS A 113 9.48 20.55 18.10
C LYS A 113 10.36 21.79 18.13
N GLU A 114 11.62 21.66 17.70
CA GLU A 114 12.55 22.79 17.58
C GLU A 114 12.07 23.81 16.53
N GLY A 115 11.57 23.34 15.39
CA GLY A 115 11.00 24.22 14.36
C GLY A 115 9.79 25.02 14.84
N LEU A 116 8.88 24.37 15.58
CA LEU A 116 7.68 25.01 16.12
C LEU A 116 8.01 26.05 17.20
N LEU A 117 8.99 25.76 18.07
CA LEU A 117 9.43 26.68 19.11
C LEU A 117 10.07 27.94 18.51
N LYS A 118 10.88 27.78 17.46
CA LYS A 118 11.50 28.91 16.73
C LYS A 118 10.44 29.81 16.09
N TRP A 119 9.43 29.21 15.44
CA TRP A 119 8.33 29.96 14.82
C TRP A 119 7.49 30.73 15.85
N MET A 120 7.22 30.11 17.00
CA MET A 120 6.45 30.75 18.07
C MET A 120 7.21 31.92 18.72
N GLN A 121 8.54 31.84 18.79
CA GLN A 121 9.39 32.91 19.32
C GLN A 121 9.50 34.09 18.35
N GLU A 122 9.51 33.82 17.04
CA GLU A 122 9.54 34.84 15.98
C GLU A 122 8.24 35.67 15.93
N GLN A 123 7.08 35.03 16.16
CA GLN A 123 5.80 35.74 16.32
C GLN A 123 5.78 36.66 17.56
N LYS A 124 6.55 36.33 18.59
CA LYS A 124 6.56 37.08 19.85
C LYS A 124 7.52 38.27 19.84
N ALA A 125 8.50 38.29 18.94
CA ALA A 125 9.47 39.38 18.77
C ALA A 125 9.00 40.47 17.79
N ALA A 126 7.94 40.22 17.02
CA ALA A 126 7.40 41.14 16.02
C ALA A 126 6.29 42.08 16.55
N LYS A 127 6.22 42.32 17.86
CA LYS A 127 5.22 43.18 18.50
C LYS A 127 5.82 44.13 19.53
#